data_AF-A0A364KS49-F1
#
_entry.id   AF-A0A364KS49-F1
#
_cell.length_a   1.000
_cell.length_b   1.000
_cell.length_c   1.000
_cell.angle_alpha   90.00
_cell.angle_beta   90.00
_cell.angle_gamma   90.00
#
_symmetry.space_group_name_H-M   'P 1'
#
loop_
_entity.id
_entity.type
_entity.pdbx_description
1 polymer ?
#
loop_
_entity_poly.entity_id
_entity_poly.type
_entity_poly.pdbx_seq_one_letter_code
_entity_poly.pdbx_strand_id
1 'polypeptide(L)'
;MSSILKSLGVRFSRSLRLPSPSTTNKSDATFFSPVWQSALLKEDIIHDWKQRRVGNKEGLGLIERLDRIESILDQLARDLKMQKTVNDQLAKERKAENESQSLYLTAHSGIFSRRRENVIHGGDILGDLEVLEWAKDKLPWRYDGGREGFESKYCISMQYKDQILVAPEPIIKAFNILGDMTTHIGWCTSSLEGMAYASCRIIIDKWLEHINTAGREYLEDVIKREFEILDRIKNGKNKT
;
A
#
# COMPACT_ATOMS: atom_id res chain seq x y z
N MET A 1 12.18 -19.88 9.15
CA MET A 1 11.41 -20.45 8.03
C MET A 1 12.32 -20.53 6.81
N SER A 2 12.96 -21.68 6.65
CA SER A 2 13.95 -21.99 5.62
C SER A 2 13.34 -23.04 4.70
N SER A 3 12.83 -22.63 3.55
CA SER A 3 12.46 -23.52 2.44
C SER A 3 11.97 -22.66 1.29
N ILE A 4 12.63 -22.80 0.14
CA ILE A 4 12.29 -22.47 -1.25
C ILE A 4 13.58 -21.91 -1.87
N LEU A 5 14.47 -22.81 -2.27
CA LEU A 5 15.48 -22.66 -3.33
C LEU A 5 16.24 -24.00 -3.44
N LYS A 6 15.49 -25.07 -3.75
CA LYS A 6 16.02 -26.38 -4.18
C LYS A 6 15.21 -26.87 -5.38
N SER A 7 15.35 -26.20 -6.52
CA SER A 7 15.10 -26.83 -7.82
C SER A 7 15.91 -26.10 -8.88
N LEU A 8 17.08 -26.66 -9.18
CA LEU A 8 17.74 -26.64 -10.49
C LEU A 8 18.95 -27.56 -10.31
N GLY A 9 18.64 -28.87 -10.32
CA GLY A 9 19.64 -29.93 -10.26
C GLY A 9 20.45 -29.97 -11.54
N VAL A 10 21.49 -29.15 -11.63
CA VAL A 10 22.51 -29.25 -12.68
C VAL A 10 23.85 -29.53 -12.00
N ARG A 11 24.16 -30.82 -11.84
CA ARG A 11 25.52 -31.27 -11.48
C ARG A 11 26.35 -31.36 -12.75
N PHE A 12 27.20 -30.37 -13.00
CA PHE A 12 28.33 -30.55 -13.91
C PHE A 12 29.51 -31.09 -13.12
N SER A 13 29.64 -32.42 -13.09
CA SER A 13 30.85 -33.11 -12.65
C SER A 13 31.38 -33.96 -13.80
N ARG A 14 31.98 -33.30 -14.79
CA ARG A 14 32.92 -33.97 -15.70
C ARG A 14 34.33 -33.59 -15.27
N SER A 15 34.91 -34.43 -14.43
CA SER A 15 36.36 -34.48 -14.22
C SER A 15 36.99 -34.88 -15.57
N LEU A 16 37.55 -33.90 -16.26
CA LEU A 16 38.46 -34.15 -17.37
C LEU A 16 39.75 -34.72 -16.78
N ARG A 17 39.86 -36.06 -16.77
CA ARG A 17 41.17 -36.70 -16.59
C ARG A 17 42.02 -36.33 -17.80
N LEU A 18 43.02 -35.49 -17.57
CA LEU A 18 44.12 -35.32 -18.50
C LEU A 18 44.86 -36.67 -18.61
N PRO A 19 45.12 -37.18 -19.83
CA PRO A 19 45.95 -38.36 -19.99
C PRO A 19 47.38 -38.06 -19.55
N SER A 20 47.94 -38.95 -18.76
CA SER A 20 49.34 -38.91 -18.33
C SER A 20 50.26 -38.97 -19.55
N PRO A 21 51.35 -38.18 -19.58
CA PRO A 21 52.28 -38.19 -20.70
C PRO A 21 53.06 -39.51 -20.71
N SER A 22 52.76 -40.40 -21.65
CA SER A 22 53.63 -41.54 -21.95
C SER A 22 54.87 -41.02 -22.66
N THR A 23 56.00 -41.08 -21.95
CA THR A 23 57.33 -40.84 -22.50
C THR A 23 57.68 -41.90 -23.53
N THR A 24 57.59 -41.55 -24.81
CA THR A 24 58.33 -42.24 -25.86
C THR A 24 58.75 -41.23 -26.93
N ASN A 25 60.03 -40.88 -26.87
CA ASN A 25 60.76 -40.17 -27.92
C ASN A 25 60.61 -40.90 -29.26
N LYS A 26 59.87 -40.31 -30.19
CA LYS A 26 60.19 -40.32 -31.62
C LYS A 26 59.81 -38.96 -32.20
N SER A 27 60.83 -38.23 -32.64
CA SER A 27 60.72 -36.97 -33.36
C SER A 27 60.21 -37.23 -34.78
N ASP A 28 58.89 -37.32 -34.94
CA ASP A 28 58.24 -37.16 -36.24
C ASP A 28 57.77 -35.72 -36.38
N ALA A 29 58.59 -34.92 -37.07
CA ALA A 29 58.32 -33.53 -37.44
C ALA A 29 57.25 -33.40 -38.56
N THR A 30 56.21 -34.23 -38.51
CA THR A 30 55.08 -34.24 -39.46
C THR A 30 53.74 -34.10 -38.74
N PHE A 31 53.74 -33.57 -37.51
CA PHE A 31 52.53 -33.37 -36.71
C PHE A 31 51.69 -32.13 -37.10
N PHE A 32 51.97 -31.51 -38.24
CA PHE A 32 51.02 -30.58 -38.84
C PHE A 32 50.24 -31.36 -39.90
N SER A 33 48.98 -31.68 -39.57
CA SER A 33 48.05 -32.25 -40.54
C SER A 33 48.08 -31.43 -41.85
N PRO A 34 47.99 -32.06 -43.04
CA PRO A 34 47.96 -31.36 -44.33
C PRO A 34 46.92 -30.25 -44.39
N VAL A 35 45.85 -30.35 -43.58
CA VAL A 35 44.82 -29.32 -43.42
C VAL A 35 45.40 -28.02 -42.81
N TRP A 36 46.28 -28.13 -41.82
CA TRP A 36 46.95 -26.98 -41.20
C TRP A 36 48.07 -26.40 -42.07
N GLN A 37 48.80 -27.25 -42.81
CA GLN A 37 49.79 -26.76 -43.79
C GLN A 37 49.10 -25.98 -44.92
N SER A 38 47.95 -26.46 -45.41
CA SER A 38 47.14 -25.78 -46.44
C SER A 38 46.49 -24.49 -45.94
N ALA A 39 46.18 -24.40 -44.64
CA ALA A 39 45.62 -23.21 -44.02
C ALA A 39 46.67 -22.11 -43.78
N LEU A 40 47.95 -22.48 -43.59
CA LEU A 40 49.07 -21.55 -43.40
C LEU A 40 49.75 -21.12 -44.71
N LEU A 41 49.56 -21.88 -45.80
CA LEU A 41 50.11 -21.57 -47.13
C LEU A 41 49.23 -20.65 -47.98
N LYS A 42 48.07 -20.21 -47.49
CA LYS A 42 47.21 -19.25 -48.19
C LYS A 42 47.51 -17.83 -47.73
N GLU A 43 47.65 -16.94 -48.71
CA GLU A 43 48.22 -15.58 -48.70
C GLU A 43 47.52 -14.52 -47.83
N ASP A 44 46.85 -14.88 -46.74
CA ASP A 44 46.09 -13.95 -45.90
C ASP A 44 46.59 -13.90 -44.44
N ILE A 45 47.87 -14.18 -44.21
CA ILE A 45 48.47 -13.93 -42.88
C ILE A 45 48.64 -12.42 -42.72
N ILE A 46 47.83 -11.84 -41.83
CA ILE A 46 47.89 -10.42 -41.48
C ILE A 46 48.72 -10.30 -40.20
N HIS A 47 49.74 -9.45 -40.26
CA HIS A 47 50.52 -9.04 -39.09
C HIS A 47 49.97 -7.71 -38.57
N ASP A 48 49.20 -7.76 -37.48
CA ASP A 48 48.82 -6.54 -36.76
C ASP A 48 49.91 -6.19 -35.76
N TRP A 49 50.89 -5.41 -36.22
CA TRP A 49 52.01 -4.94 -35.40
C TRP A 49 51.58 -4.03 -34.24
N LYS A 50 50.43 -3.36 -34.34
CA LYS A 50 49.94 -2.49 -33.28
C LYS A 50 49.44 -3.30 -32.09
N GLN A 51 48.77 -4.41 -32.34
CA GLN A 51 48.29 -5.32 -31.29
C GLN A 51 49.23 -6.51 -31.03
N ARG A 52 50.32 -6.64 -31.78
CA ARG A 52 51.28 -7.76 -31.76
C ARG A 52 50.60 -9.12 -31.99
N ARG A 53 49.67 -9.19 -32.94
CA ARG A 53 48.90 -10.40 -33.29
C ARG A 53 49.25 -10.85 -34.72
N VAL A 54 49.32 -12.16 -34.95
CA VAL A 54 49.54 -12.76 -36.28
C VAL A 54 48.48 -13.83 -36.51
N GLY A 55 47.76 -13.75 -37.61
CA GLY A 55 46.71 -14.71 -37.93
C GLY A 55 46.09 -14.46 -39.29
N ASN A 56 45.22 -15.37 -39.73
CA ASN A 56 44.43 -15.13 -40.93
C ASN A 56 43.29 -14.13 -40.65
N LYS A 57 42.79 -13.49 -41.71
CA LYS A 57 41.73 -12.47 -41.63
C LYS A 57 40.49 -12.94 -40.85
N GLU A 58 40.07 -14.19 -41.05
CA GLU A 58 38.93 -14.78 -40.34
C GLU A 58 39.18 -14.96 -38.84
N GLY A 59 40.37 -15.44 -38.47
CA GLY A 59 40.77 -15.64 -37.08
C GLY A 59 40.92 -14.33 -36.33
N LEU A 60 41.53 -13.30 -36.94
CA LEU A 60 41.61 -11.96 -36.36
C LEU A 60 40.22 -11.34 -36.22
N GLY A 61 39.33 -11.52 -37.21
CA GLY A 61 37.95 -11.07 -37.15
C GLY A 61 37.13 -11.74 -36.03
N LEU A 62 37.42 -13.01 -35.71
CA LEU A 62 36.80 -13.70 -34.57
C LEU A 62 37.28 -13.12 -33.24
N ILE A 63 38.58 -12.84 -33.10
CA ILE A 63 39.15 -12.23 -31.89
C ILE A 63 38.54 -10.85 -31.65
N GLU A 64 38.41 -10.01 -32.68
CA GLU A 64 37.74 -8.70 -32.55
C GLU A 64 36.26 -8.81 -32.12
N ARG A 65 35.56 -9.88 -32.52
CA ARG A 65 34.18 -10.13 -32.10
C ARG A 65 34.13 -10.56 -30.64
N LEU A 66 35.08 -11.37 -30.19
CA LEU A 66 35.21 -11.78 -28.79
C LEU A 66 35.54 -10.57 -27.90
N ASP A 67 36.50 -9.72 -28.31
CA ASP A 67 36.85 -8.48 -27.61
C ASP A 67 35.63 -7.54 -27.48
N ARG A 68 34.78 -7.47 -28.52
CA ARG A 68 33.51 -6.72 -28.48
C ARG A 68 32.49 -7.33 -27.51
N ILE A 69 32.36 -8.65 -27.49
CA ILE A 69 31.44 -9.35 -26.56
C ILE A 69 31.89 -9.14 -25.11
N GLU A 70 33.19 -9.23 -24.84
CA GLU A 70 33.75 -8.97 -23.51
C GLU A 70 33.44 -7.54 -23.06
N SER A 71 33.64 -6.54 -23.93
CA SER A 71 33.26 -5.16 -23.63
C SER A 71 31.76 -4.98 -23.36
N ILE A 72 30.88 -5.71 -24.06
CA ILE A 72 29.43 -5.66 -23.81
C ILE A 72 29.09 -6.29 -22.45
N LEU A 73 29.73 -7.40 -22.10
CA LEU A 73 29.54 -8.06 -20.80
C LEU A 73 29.96 -7.15 -19.64
N ASP A 74 31.09 -6.45 -19.77
CA ASP A 74 31.55 -5.47 -18.78
C ASP A 74 30.59 -4.29 -18.63
N GLN A 75 29.96 -3.85 -19.72
CA GLN A 75 28.94 -2.81 -19.67
C GLN A 75 27.68 -3.29 -18.95
N LEU A 76 27.17 -4.48 -19.30
CA LEU A 76 26.01 -5.08 -18.64
C LEU A 76 26.23 -5.30 -17.15
N ALA A 77 27.44 -5.73 -16.75
CA ALA A 77 27.79 -5.90 -15.34
C ALA A 77 27.75 -4.57 -14.57
N ARG A 78 28.23 -3.47 -15.19
CA ARG A 78 28.15 -2.12 -14.62
C ARG A 78 26.71 -1.63 -14.51
N ASP A 79 25.90 -1.84 -15.54
CA ASP A 79 24.50 -1.41 -15.57
C ASP A 79 23.66 -2.16 -14.53
N LEU A 80 23.86 -3.47 -14.38
CA LEU A 80 23.21 -4.27 -13.33
C LEU A 80 23.57 -3.77 -11.92
N LYS A 81 24.83 -3.38 -11.71
CA LYS A 81 25.26 -2.82 -10.42
C LYS A 81 24.57 -1.48 -10.14
N MET A 82 24.47 -0.60 -11.14
CA MET A 82 23.74 0.67 -11.02
C MET A 82 22.24 0.46 -10.77
N GLN A 83 21.61 -0.46 -11.49
CA GLN A 83 20.19 -0.76 -11.32
C GLN A 83 19.89 -1.30 -9.91
N LYS A 84 20.78 -2.14 -9.37
CA LYS A 84 20.67 -2.62 -7.99
C LYS A 84 20.72 -1.46 -6.99
N THR A 85 21.66 -0.52 -7.16
CA THR A 85 21.74 0.64 -6.25
C THR A 85 20.50 1.53 -6.32
N VAL A 86 19.92 1.73 -7.51
CA VAL A 86 18.68 2.51 -7.67
C VAL A 86 17.51 1.80 -6.99
N ASN A 87 17.38 0.49 -7.16
CA ASN A 87 16.32 -0.28 -6.51
C ASN A 87 16.45 -0.28 -4.98
N ASP A 88 17.67 -0.40 -4.45
CA ASP A 88 17.92 -0.32 -3.00
C ASP A 88 17.56 1.07 -2.45
N GLN A 89 17.79 2.14 -3.23
CA GLN A 89 17.44 3.50 -2.84
C GLN A 89 15.92 3.73 -2.87
N LEU A 90 15.23 3.28 -3.92
CA LEU A 90 13.76 3.30 -3.99
C LEU A 90 13.12 2.48 -2.86
N ALA A 91 13.70 1.34 -2.49
CA ALA A 91 13.22 0.54 -1.37
C ALA A 91 13.36 1.28 -0.03
N LYS A 92 14.45 2.01 0.18
CA LYS A 92 14.65 2.86 1.36
C LYS A 92 13.67 4.02 1.41
N GLU A 93 13.44 4.69 0.28
CA GLU A 93 12.47 5.79 0.17
C GLU A 93 11.04 5.32 0.49
N ARG A 94 10.60 4.21 -0.11
CA ARG A 94 9.29 3.61 0.21
C ARG A 94 9.16 3.22 1.68
N LYS A 95 10.24 2.71 2.27
CA LYS A 95 10.23 2.36 3.70
C LYS A 95 10.10 3.62 4.57
N ALA A 96 10.85 4.68 4.26
CA ALA A 96 10.75 5.96 4.97
C ALA A 96 9.37 6.62 4.80
N GLU A 97 8.77 6.55 3.61
CA GLU A 97 7.42 7.05 3.35
C GLU A 97 6.37 6.27 4.15
N ASN A 98 6.44 4.93 4.15
CA ASN A 98 5.55 4.09 4.96
C ASN A 98 5.72 4.34 6.46
N GLU A 99 6.95 4.53 6.94
CA GLU A 99 7.22 4.90 8.34
C GLU A 99 6.65 6.28 8.68
N SER A 100 6.76 7.26 7.78
CA SER A 100 6.19 8.59 7.95
C SER A 100 4.65 8.57 7.98
N GLN A 101 4.00 7.79 7.11
CA GLN A 101 2.55 7.59 7.14
C GLN A 101 2.11 6.86 8.41
N SER A 102 2.85 5.84 8.85
CA SER A 102 2.57 5.13 10.10
C SER A 102 2.70 6.05 11.31
N LEU A 103 3.69 6.93 11.35
CA LEU A 103 3.87 7.93 12.41
C LEU A 103 2.75 8.97 12.40
N TYR A 104 2.32 9.44 11.22
CA TYR A 104 1.17 10.34 11.10
C TYR A 104 -0.12 9.69 11.61
N LEU A 105 -0.40 8.45 11.21
CA LEU A 105 -1.54 7.66 11.67
C LEU A 105 -1.47 7.39 13.17
N THR A 106 -0.27 7.16 13.73
CA THR A 106 -0.06 6.89 15.15
C THR A 106 -0.16 8.16 16.00
N ALA A 107 0.32 9.30 15.50
CA ALA A 107 0.18 10.60 16.16
C ALA A 107 -1.29 11.07 16.18
N HIS A 108 -2.02 10.89 15.07
CA HIS A 108 -3.47 11.13 15.04
C HIS A 108 -4.20 10.11 15.93
N SER A 109 -3.84 8.83 15.84
CA SER A 109 -4.35 7.78 16.74
C SER A 109 -4.10 8.09 18.22
N GLY A 110 -2.99 8.75 18.60
CA GLY A 110 -2.69 9.12 19.98
C GLY A 110 -3.61 10.20 20.54
N ILE A 111 -4.05 11.14 19.69
CA ILE A 111 -5.09 12.13 20.03
C ILE A 111 -6.46 11.44 20.17
N PHE A 112 -6.78 10.49 19.28
CA PHE A 112 -8.00 9.68 19.39
C PHE A 112 -7.96 8.64 20.54
N SER A 113 -6.79 8.14 20.93
CA SER A 113 -6.64 7.05 21.90
C SER A 113 -6.77 7.51 23.35
N ARG A 114 -6.47 8.78 23.66
CA ARG A 114 -6.82 9.34 24.99
C ARG A 114 -8.33 9.50 25.19
N ARG A 115 -9.15 9.44 24.12
CA ARG A 115 -10.61 9.31 24.21
C ARG A 115 -11.10 7.84 24.18
N ARG A 116 -10.28 6.87 23.78
CA ARG A 116 -10.71 5.47 23.55
C ARG A 116 -10.98 4.65 24.81
N GLU A 117 -10.51 5.06 25.97
CA GLU A 117 -10.83 4.31 27.21
C GLU A 117 -12.31 4.47 27.65
N ASN A 118 -13.08 5.36 27.00
CA ASN A 118 -14.55 5.45 27.13
C ASN A 118 -15.32 5.36 25.79
N VAL A 119 -14.65 5.07 24.66
CA VAL A 119 -15.28 5.04 23.33
C VAL A 119 -15.09 3.67 22.71
N ILE A 120 -15.98 2.76 23.08
CA ILE A 120 -16.17 1.48 22.42
C ILE A 120 -17.56 1.59 21.76
N HIS A 121 -17.55 1.93 20.46
CA HIS A 121 -18.66 1.90 19.48
C HIS A 121 -19.66 3.08 19.31
N GLY A 122 -19.60 4.13 20.13
CA GLY A 122 -20.52 5.28 19.98
C GLY A 122 -20.39 6.05 18.66
N GLY A 123 -21.52 6.56 18.14
CA GLY A 123 -21.50 7.56 17.06
C GLY A 123 -20.79 8.85 17.50
N ASP A 124 -20.00 9.44 16.61
CA ASP A 124 -19.35 10.74 16.77
C ASP A 124 -19.57 11.54 15.49
N ILE A 125 -20.72 12.23 15.40
CA ILE A 125 -21.14 12.91 14.17
C ILE A 125 -20.14 13.98 13.75
N LEU A 126 -19.51 14.67 14.70
CA LEU A 126 -18.53 15.72 14.41
C LEU A 126 -17.22 15.13 13.89
N GLY A 127 -16.72 14.07 14.53
CA GLY A 127 -15.55 13.34 14.03
C GLY A 127 -15.79 12.72 12.65
N ASP A 128 -16.97 12.13 12.43
CA ASP A 128 -17.32 11.55 11.13
C ASP A 128 -17.44 12.62 10.03
N LEU A 129 -17.93 13.83 10.35
CA LEU A 129 -17.92 14.97 9.42
C LEU A 129 -16.49 15.43 9.08
N GLU A 130 -15.61 15.55 10.07
CA GLU A 130 -14.20 15.93 9.87
C GLU A 130 -13.48 14.93 8.95
N VAL A 131 -13.70 13.63 9.17
CA VAL A 131 -13.15 12.56 8.33
C VAL A 131 -13.68 12.66 6.90
N LEU A 132 -14.95 12.98 6.69
CA LEU A 132 -15.52 13.16 5.36
C LEU A 132 -14.95 14.38 4.62
N GLU A 133 -14.73 15.49 5.31
CA GLU A 133 -14.07 16.65 4.73
C GLU A 133 -12.66 16.33 4.29
N TRP A 134 -11.89 15.67 5.16
CA TRP A 134 -10.56 15.21 4.82
C TRP A 134 -10.57 14.23 3.63
N ALA A 135 -11.53 13.30 3.60
CA ALA A 135 -11.66 12.33 2.52
C ALA A 135 -12.05 12.98 1.19
N LYS A 136 -12.82 14.07 1.21
CA LYS A 136 -13.17 14.84 0.01
C LYS A 136 -11.91 15.33 -0.73
N ASP A 137 -10.92 15.81 0.03
CA ASP A 137 -9.69 16.36 -0.52
C ASP A 137 -8.63 15.29 -0.82
N LYS A 138 -8.54 14.26 0.03
CA LYS A 138 -7.46 13.26 -0.03
C LYS A 138 -7.83 11.97 -0.76
N LEU A 139 -9.10 11.56 -0.72
CA LEU A 139 -9.59 10.29 -1.25
C LEU A 139 -10.92 10.48 -2.01
N PRO A 140 -10.97 11.25 -3.12
CA PRO A 140 -12.23 11.56 -3.80
C PRO A 140 -13.02 10.33 -4.24
N TRP A 141 -12.35 9.23 -4.62
CA TRP A 141 -12.97 7.98 -5.03
C TRP A 141 -13.68 7.22 -3.89
N ARG A 142 -13.49 7.62 -2.63
CA ARG A 142 -14.21 7.09 -1.45
C ARG A 142 -15.20 8.08 -0.87
N TYR A 143 -15.19 9.33 -1.32
CA TYR A 143 -16.01 10.39 -0.72
C TYR A 143 -17.50 10.10 -0.86
N ASP A 144 -17.97 9.72 -2.05
CA ASP A 144 -19.41 9.47 -2.27
C ASP A 144 -19.93 8.32 -1.42
N GLY A 145 -19.20 7.20 -1.34
CA GLY A 145 -19.58 6.08 -0.49
C GLY A 145 -19.52 6.41 1.01
N GLY A 146 -18.54 7.21 1.44
CA GLY A 146 -18.46 7.73 2.80
C GLY A 146 -19.64 8.65 3.15
N ARG A 147 -19.99 9.56 2.23
CA ARG A 147 -21.14 10.46 2.34
C ARG A 147 -22.42 9.65 2.53
N GLU A 148 -22.69 8.70 1.64
CA GLU A 148 -23.90 7.86 1.72
C GLU A 148 -23.96 7.09 3.04
N GLY A 149 -22.83 6.54 3.49
CA GLY A 149 -22.73 5.87 4.79
C GLY A 149 -23.04 6.79 5.96
N PHE A 150 -22.54 8.03 5.94
CA PHE A 150 -22.84 9.04 6.95
C PHE A 150 -24.32 9.42 6.98
N GLU A 151 -24.89 9.74 5.81
CA GLU A 151 -26.29 10.13 5.69
C GLU A 151 -27.22 9.00 6.16
N SER A 152 -26.87 7.74 5.84
CA SER A 152 -27.59 6.56 6.34
C SER A 152 -27.43 6.38 7.85
N LYS A 153 -26.23 6.56 8.41
CA LYS A 153 -25.93 6.33 9.83
C LYS A 153 -26.64 7.33 10.74
N TYR A 154 -26.62 8.60 10.37
CA TYR A 154 -27.18 9.70 11.17
C TYR A 154 -28.56 10.16 10.71
N CYS A 155 -29.08 9.58 9.62
CA CYS A 155 -30.38 9.94 9.03
C CYS A 155 -30.51 11.44 8.72
N ILE A 156 -29.42 12.09 8.31
CA ILE A 156 -29.35 13.51 7.99
C ILE A 156 -28.52 13.73 6.73
N SER A 157 -28.94 14.65 5.87
CA SER A 157 -28.20 15.00 4.67
C SER A 157 -26.98 15.89 4.97
N MET A 158 -25.91 15.71 4.21
CA MET A 158 -24.69 16.52 4.28
C MET A 158 -24.91 18.01 4.01
N GLN A 159 -26.03 18.41 3.40
CA GLN A 159 -26.36 19.83 3.21
C GLN A 159 -26.49 20.60 4.54
N TYR A 160 -26.76 19.90 5.65
CA TYR A 160 -26.89 20.49 6.99
C TYR A 160 -25.57 20.57 7.76
N LYS A 161 -24.44 20.30 7.12
CA LYS A 161 -23.12 20.25 7.74
C LYS A 161 -22.84 21.46 8.63
N ASP A 162 -22.99 22.67 8.10
CA ASP A 162 -22.63 23.89 8.82
C ASP A 162 -23.53 24.11 10.05
N GLN A 163 -24.79 23.70 9.95
CA GLN A 163 -25.74 23.74 11.06
C GLN A 163 -25.41 22.70 12.13
N ILE A 164 -24.95 21.50 11.73
CA ILE A 164 -24.51 20.46 12.67
C ILE A 164 -23.30 20.97 13.48
N LEU A 165 -22.35 21.66 12.85
CA LEU A 165 -21.15 22.17 13.54
C LEU A 165 -21.47 23.19 14.65
N VAL A 166 -22.60 23.90 14.55
CA VAL A 166 -23.06 24.87 15.54
C VAL A 166 -24.27 24.39 16.35
N ALA A 167 -24.64 23.12 16.20
CA ALA A 167 -25.80 22.58 16.88
C ALA A 167 -25.61 22.58 18.40
N PRO A 168 -26.67 22.82 19.18
CA PRO A 168 -26.60 22.68 20.64
C PRO A 168 -26.14 21.27 21.05
N GLU A 169 -25.40 21.18 22.16
CA GLU A 169 -24.88 19.90 22.68
C GLU A 169 -25.96 18.79 22.79
N PRO A 170 -27.20 19.07 23.22
CA PRO A 170 -28.26 18.06 23.22
C PRO A 170 -28.49 17.47 21.83
N ILE A 171 -28.52 18.29 20.77
CA ILE A 171 -28.70 17.79 19.40
C ILE A 171 -27.55 16.89 18.98
N ILE A 172 -26.30 17.29 19.26
CA ILE A 172 -25.12 16.46 18.98
C ILE A 172 -25.20 15.12 19.71
N LYS A 173 -25.61 15.13 20.98
CA LYS A 173 -25.81 13.91 21.77
C LYS A 173 -26.88 13.00 21.15
N ALA A 174 -27.98 13.55 20.63
CA ALA A 174 -29.02 12.78 19.96
C ALA A 174 -28.50 12.11 18.68
N PHE A 175 -27.71 12.84 17.86
CA PHE A 175 -27.05 12.25 16.68
C PHE A 175 -26.09 11.13 17.06
N ASN A 176 -25.28 11.33 18.08
CA ASN A 176 -24.30 10.33 18.51
C ASN A 176 -24.99 9.06 19.03
N ILE A 177 -26.07 9.19 19.79
CA ILE A 177 -26.90 8.05 20.23
C ILE A 177 -27.54 7.35 19.03
N LEU A 178 -28.09 8.10 18.07
CA LEU A 178 -28.69 7.53 16.86
C LEU A 178 -27.65 6.75 16.04
N GLY A 179 -26.47 7.34 15.82
CA GLY A 179 -25.38 6.72 15.08
C GLY A 179 -24.82 5.47 15.77
N ASP A 180 -24.84 5.44 17.10
CA ASP A 180 -24.50 4.25 17.88
C ASP A 180 -25.52 3.12 17.62
N MET A 181 -26.81 3.43 17.74
CA MET A 181 -27.90 2.47 17.52
C MET A 181 -27.96 1.91 16.10
N THR A 182 -27.64 2.70 15.07
CA THR A 182 -27.70 2.24 13.67
C THR A 182 -26.56 1.29 13.30
N THR A 183 -25.40 1.40 13.94
CA THR A 183 -24.27 0.46 13.70
C THR A 183 -24.49 -0.91 14.34
N HIS A 184 -25.41 -0.97 15.29
CA HIS A 184 -25.76 -2.16 16.03
C HIS A 184 -27.02 -2.83 15.44
N ILE A 185 -26.89 -3.41 14.25
CA ILE A 185 -27.97 -4.10 13.49
C ILE A 185 -28.69 -5.23 14.29
N GLY A 186 -28.13 -5.68 15.42
CA GLY A 186 -28.76 -6.65 16.33
C GLY A 186 -29.65 -6.08 17.44
N TRP A 187 -29.82 -4.75 17.56
CA TRP A 187 -30.43 -4.09 18.73
C TRP A 187 -31.92 -3.76 18.59
N CYS A 188 -32.63 -4.34 17.62
CA CYS A 188 -34.09 -4.15 17.48
C CYS A 188 -34.91 -5.26 18.14
N THR A 189 -34.49 -5.78 19.30
CA THR A 189 -35.26 -6.82 20.02
C THR A 189 -35.96 -6.31 21.27
N SER A 190 -35.54 -5.17 21.84
CA SER A 190 -36.19 -4.61 23.04
C SER A 190 -37.05 -3.36 22.73
N SER A 191 -38.17 -3.22 23.44
CA SER A 191 -39.07 -2.06 23.31
C SER A 191 -38.42 -0.74 23.75
N LEU A 192 -37.45 -0.79 24.68
CA LEU A 192 -36.73 0.37 25.20
C LEU A 192 -35.81 1.01 24.15
N GLU A 193 -35.17 0.19 23.31
CA GLU A 193 -34.28 0.68 22.24
C GLU A 193 -35.06 1.35 21.11
N GLY A 194 -36.21 0.78 20.73
CA GLY A 194 -37.11 1.40 19.77
C GLY A 194 -37.60 2.78 20.25
N MET A 195 -37.90 2.93 21.54
CA MET A 195 -38.27 4.22 22.13
C MET A 195 -37.11 5.23 22.11
N ALA A 196 -35.89 4.79 22.39
CA ALA A 196 -34.74 5.69 22.35
C ALA A 196 -34.39 6.16 20.94
N TYR A 197 -34.46 5.25 19.95
CA TYR A 197 -34.34 5.58 18.54
C TYR A 197 -35.39 6.61 18.10
N ALA A 198 -36.67 6.35 18.43
CA ALA A 198 -37.76 7.26 18.11
C ALA A 198 -37.59 8.64 18.77
N SER A 199 -37.15 8.68 20.03
CA SER A 199 -36.90 9.93 20.75
C SER A 199 -35.77 10.75 20.11
N CYS A 200 -34.67 10.09 19.71
CA CYS A 200 -33.57 10.77 19.01
C CYS A 200 -34.04 11.36 17.66
N ARG A 201 -34.85 10.60 16.90
CA ARG A 201 -35.43 11.09 15.63
C ARG A 201 -36.32 12.30 15.85
N ILE A 202 -37.19 12.27 16.86
CA ILE A 202 -38.06 13.41 17.21
C ILE A 202 -37.23 14.67 17.55
N ILE A 203 -36.15 14.52 18.32
CA ILE A 203 -35.26 15.63 18.66
C ILE A 203 -34.62 16.22 17.39
N ILE A 204 -34.06 15.37 16.54
CA ILE A 204 -33.38 15.77 15.31
C ILE A 204 -34.36 16.43 14.33
N ASP A 205 -35.54 15.84 14.13
CA ASP A 205 -36.54 16.34 13.19
C ASP A 205 -37.06 17.72 13.61
N LYS A 206 -37.34 17.92 14.92
CA LYS A 206 -37.75 19.23 15.46
C LYS A 206 -36.67 20.29 15.31
N TRP A 207 -35.41 19.91 15.51
CA TRP A 207 -34.27 20.81 15.31
C TRP A 207 -34.12 21.20 13.83
N LEU A 208 -34.25 20.24 12.91
CA LEU A 208 -34.24 20.51 11.48
C LEU A 208 -35.43 21.38 11.04
N GLU A 209 -36.62 21.16 11.60
CA GLU A 209 -37.78 22.03 11.36
C GLU A 209 -37.48 23.48 11.79
N HIS A 210 -36.86 23.67 12.95
CA HIS A 210 -36.44 24.99 13.42
C HIS A 210 -35.45 25.67 12.48
N ILE A 211 -34.42 24.94 12.02
CA ILE A 211 -33.44 25.45 11.03
C ILE A 211 -34.15 25.89 9.74
N ASN A 212 -35.07 25.06 9.24
CA ASN A 212 -35.73 25.29 7.96
C ASN A 212 -36.80 26.38 8.00
N THR A 213 -37.34 26.71 9.18
CA THR A 213 -38.43 27.69 9.32
C THR A 213 -37.97 29.12 9.64
N ALA A 214 -36.66 29.38 9.63
CA ALA A 214 -36.03 30.73 9.65
C ALA A 214 -36.84 31.80 10.40
N GLY A 215 -37.02 31.64 11.72
CA GLY A 215 -37.69 32.65 12.56
C GLY A 215 -38.68 32.13 13.61
N ARG A 216 -38.86 30.81 13.75
CA ARG A 216 -39.59 30.27 14.91
C ARG A 216 -38.69 30.16 16.12
N GLU A 217 -39.26 30.36 17.30
CA GLU A 217 -38.59 30.17 18.58
C GLU A 217 -38.03 28.74 18.69
N TYR A 218 -36.78 28.62 19.16
CA TYR A 218 -36.15 27.34 19.38
C TYR A 218 -36.90 26.61 20.50
N LEU A 219 -37.42 25.42 20.19
CA LEU A 219 -38.26 24.63 21.11
C LEU A 219 -37.42 23.91 22.17
N GLU A 220 -36.63 24.68 22.94
CA GLU A 220 -35.70 24.17 23.94
C GLU A 220 -36.39 23.28 24.98
N ASP A 221 -37.56 23.69 25.47
CA ASP A 221 -38.37 22.93 26.41
C ASP A 221 -38.80 21.55 25.86
N VAL A 222 -39.06 21.50 24.56
CA VAL A 222 -39.45 20.26 23.89
C VAL A 222 -38.26 19.32 23.77
N ILE A 223 -37.10 19.84 23.34
CA ILE A 223 -35.87 19.06 23.24
C ILE A 223 -35.44 18.55 24.62
N LYS A 224 -35.52 19.39 25.64
CA LYS A 224 -35.22 19.02 27.03
C LYS A 224 -36.11 17.88 27.53
N ARG A 225 -37.42 17.96 27.25
CA ARG A 225 -38.38 16.90 27.62
C ARG A 225 -38.05 15.56 26.98
N GLU A 226 -37.72 15.55 25.70
CA GLU A 226 -37.31 14.32 25.00
C GLU A 226 -35.98 13.77 25.56
N PHE A 227 -35.06 14.65 25.96
CA PHE A 227 -33.83 14.24 26.63
C PHE A 227 -34.05 13.59 27.98
N GLU A 228 -35.01 14.09 28.78
CA GLU A 228 -35.38 13.45 30.03
C GLU A 228 -35.94 12.03 29.79
N ILE A 229 -36.66 11.81 28.70
CA ILE A 229 -37.14 10.48 28.30
C ILE A 229 -35.93 9.57 27.96
N LEU A 230 -34.99 10.07 27.16
CA LEU A 230 -33.76 9.32 26.82
C LEU A 230 -32.95 8.95 28.06
N ASP A 231 -32.75 9.88 28.99
CA ASP A 231 -32.01 9.62 30.23
C ASP A 231 -32.74 8.62 31.14
N ARG A 232 -34.08 8.66 31.20
CA ARG A 232 -34.88 7.65 31.91
C ARG A 232 -34.73 6.26 31.29
N ILE A 233 -34.73 6.15 29.96
CA ILE A 233 -34.52 4.88 29.26
C ILE A 233 -33.13 4.32 29.58
N LYS A 234 -32.09 5.16 29.52
CA LYS A 234 -30.71 4.76 29.83
C LYS A 234 -30.56 4.30 31.28
N ASN A 235 -31.12 5.05 32.23
CA ASN A 235 -31.03 4.72 33.66
C ASN A 235 -31.93 3.55 34.08
N GLY A 236 -33.02 3.31 33.36
CA GLY A 236 -33.90 2.15 33.56
C GLY A 236 -33.21 0.82 33.25
N LYS A 237 -32.30 0.79 32.26
CA LYS A 237 -31.50 -0.40 31.93
C LYS A 237 -30.56 -0.85 33.06
N ASN A 238 -30.16 0.04 33.97
CA ASN A 238 -29.21 -0.29 35.04
C ASN A 238 -29.86 -0.89 36.30
N LYS A 239 -31.19 -1.03 36.34
CA LYS A 239 -31.93 -1.50 37.52
C LYS A 239 -32.50 -2.92 37.39
N THR A 240 -32.30 -3.59 36.26
CA THR A 240 -32.74 -4.95 35.95
C THR A 240 -31.54 -5.82 35.65
#